data_AF-A0A1S3ZIT1-F1
#
_entry.id   AF-A0A1S3ZIT1-F1
#
_cell.length_a   1.000
_cell.length_b   1.000
_cell.length_c   1.000
_cell.angle_alpha   90.00
_cell.angle_beta   90.00
_cell.angle_gamma   90.00
#
_symmetry.space_group_name_H-M   'P 1'
#
loop_
_entity.id
_entity.type
_entity.pdbx_description
1 polymer ?
#
loop_
_entity_poly.entity_id
_entity_poly.type
_entity_poly.pdbx_seq_one_letter_code
_entity_poly.pdbx_strand_id
1 'polypeptide(L)'
;MGTFVYSSSCLSWKNNLSRQVISSRQVVPHAVTEKGCSRIKAAACSKEDVHVNQDCEKSAGSLNRRSTIVSGVSLISSVLLGLPGEGYAVVKQGLLAGRVPGLSEPDEEGWRTYRRPDDKSGGHGVGWSPIIPYAFSVPDNWEEVPVSIADLGGTEIDLRFANPKEGRISVVVAPVKRFSDEIGEEATIEQIGPPDKVISAFGPEVIGESVEGKVLRAEVAEHSGRKYYQFELEPPHVLITATAAGNRLYLFNVTGNGLQWKKYYKDLRKIAESFRVV
;
A
#
# COMPACT_ATOMS: atom_id res chain seq x y z
N MET A 1 -8.61 -1.36 -77.20
CA MET A 1 -7.49 -0.94 -76.32
C MET A 1 -7.71 -1.58 -74.97
N GLY A 2 -6.74 -2.36 -74.51
CA GLY A 2 -6.93 -3.37 -73.47
C GLY A 2 -6.56 -2.95 -72.06
N THR A 3 -7.07 -3.77 -71.14
CA THR A 3 -6.50 -4.22 -69.85
C THR A 3 -6.10 -3.18 -68.79
N PHE A 4 -6.82 -3.21 -67.66
CA PHE A 4 -6.19 -3.08 -66.35
C PHE A 4 -6.49 -4.33 -65.52
N VAL A 5 -5.42 -4.95 -65.05
CA VAL A 5 -5.38 -6.18 -64.26
C VAL A 5 -5.27 -5.79 -62.79
N TYR A 6 -6.17 -6.32 -61.96
CA TYR A 6 -6.04 -6.27 -60.51
C TYR A 6 -4.96 -7.26 -60.08
N SER A 7 -3.92 -6.77 -59.40
CA SER A 7 -2.92 -7.59 -58.70
C SER A 7 -3.25 -7.58 -57.20
N SER A 8 -3.72 -8.72 -56.70
CA SER A 8 -3.82 -9.02 -55.27
C SER A 8 -2.74 -10.04 -54.94
N SER A 9 -1.76 -9.67 -54.12
CA SER A 9 -0.72 -10.57 -53.62
C SER A 9 -0.91 -10.89 -52.14
N CYS A 10 -0.81 -12.19 -51.88
CA CYS A 10 -1.10 -12.96 -50.68
C CYS A 10 -0.21 -12.65 -49.47
N LEU A 11 -0.72 -12.93 -48.26
CA LEU A 11 -0.02 -13.73 -47.25
C LEU A 11 -1.06 -14.48 -46.38
N SER A 12 -1.22 -15.78 -46.63
CA SER A 12 -1.99 -16.71 -45.80
C SER A 12 -0.99 -17.61 -45.07
N TRP A 13 -0.92 -17.49 -43.75
CA TRP A 13 -0.08 -18.34 -42.92
C TRP A 13 -0.86 -19.62 -42.60
N LYS A 14 -0.42 -20.76 -43.14
CA LYS A 14 -0.95 -22.08 -42.84
C LYS A 14 -0.20 -22.69 -41.66
N ASN A 15 -0.98 -23.15 -40.69
CA ASN A 15 -0.58 -23.97 -39.55
C ASN A 15 0.17 -25.23 -39.98
N ASN A 16 1.35 -25.46 -39.41
CA ASN A 16 2.00 -26.76 -39.41
C ASN A 16 1.65 -27.49 -38.11
N LEU A 17 0.78 -28.50 -38.22
CA LEU A 17 0.52 -29.48 -37.18
C LEU A 17 1.08 -30.82 -37.66
N SER A 18 2.33 -31.10 -37.35
CA SER A 18 2.97 -32.39 -37.60
C SER A 18 2.89 -33.29 -36.37
N ARG A 19 1.86 -34.13 -36.37
CA ARG A 19 1.83 -35.55 -35.98
C ARG A 19 3.14 -36.15 -35.45
N GLN A 20 3.12 -36.70 -34.24
CA GLN A 20 3.76 -37.99 -33.94
C GLN A 20 2.96 -38.79 -32.91
N VAL A 21 2.97 -40.11 -33.15
CA VAL A 21 2.08 -41.15 -32.65
C VAL A 21 2.93 -42.15 -31.86
N ILE A 22 2.47 -42.48 -30.65
CA ILE A 22 2.56 -43.75 -29.87
C ILE A 22 3.94 -44.43 -29.70
N SER A 23 4.35 -44.64 -28.44
CA SER A 23 4.74 -45.98 -27.96
C SER A 23 4.66 -46.11 -26.44
N SER A 24 3.98 -47.17 -26.04
CA SER A 24 3.76 -47.72 -24.70
C SER A 24 5.03 -48.25 -24.02
N ARG A 25 5.14 -48.11 -22.69
CA ARG A 25 5.76 -49.13 -21.81
C ARG A 25 5.22 -49.03 -20.38
N GLN A 26 4.63 -50.15 -19.97
CA GLN A 26 4.25 -50.49 -18.60
C GLN A 26 5.49 -50.62 -17.72
N VAL A 27 5.44 -50.11 -16.47
CA VAL A 27 6.16 -50.68 -15.33
C VAL A 27 5.27 -50.60 -14.09
N VAL A 28 5.08 -51.76 -13.48
CA VAL A 28 4.37 -52.07 -12.22
C VAL A 28 5.21 -51.63 -11.02
N PRO A 29 4.59 -51.34 -9.86
CA PRO A 29 5.11 -51.97 -8.65
C PRO A 29 4.02 -52.70 -7.85
N HIS A 30 4.46 -53.83 -7.32
CA HIS A 30 3.75 -54.76 -6.45
C HIS A 30 3.27 -54.13 -5.14
N ALA A 31 2.11 -54.61 -4.69
CA ALA A 31 1.61 -54.47 -3.33
C ALA A 31 2.45 -55.27 -2.32
N VAL A 32 2.56 -54.74 -1.10
CA VAL A 32 2.75 -55.51 0.14
C VAL A 32 1.76 -54.99 1.19
N THR A 33 1.06 -55.95 1.78
CA THR A 33 -0.03 -55.83 2.75
C THR A 33 0.48 -56.07 4.19
N GLU A 34 -0.40 -55.72 5.15
CA GLU A 34 -0.42 -56.11 6.58
C GLU A 34 0.42 -55.22 7.55
N LYS A 35 -0.02 -54.85 8.76
CA LYS A 35 -1.17 -55.16 9.63
C LYS A 35 -1.15 -54.15 10.80
N GLY A 36 -2.30 -53.80 11.39
CA GLY A 36 -2.31 -53.10 12.68
C GLY A 36 -3.65 -52.48 13.11
N CYS A 37 -4.51 -53.29 13.73
CA CYS A 37 -5.63 -52.96 14.64
C CYS A 37 -5.35 -51.75 15.58
N SER A 38 -6.29 -51.08 16.27
CA SER A 38 -7.75 -51.14 16.46
C SER A 38 -8.11 -50.00 17.43
N ARG A 39 -9.28 -49.38 17.20
CA ARG A 39 -10.23 -48.71 18.11
C ARG A 39 -9.93 -48.66 19.63
N ILE A 40 -10.14 -47.48 20.22
CA ILE A 40 -11.02 -47.28 21.40
C ILE A 40 -11.87 -46.01 21.18
N LYS A 41 -13.18 -46.14 21.42
CA LYS A 41 -14.21 -45.09 21.55
C LYS A 41 -14.43 -44.77 23.04
N ALA A 42 -14.84 -43.53 23.33
CA ALA A 42 -15.87 -43.09 24.30
C ALA A 42 -15.45 -41.76 24.96
N ALA A 43 -16.29 -40.91 25.53
CA ALA A 43 -17.65 -40.41 25.29
C ALA A 43 -17.95 -39.43 26.44
N ALA A 44 -18.76 -38.41 26.17
CA ALA A 44 -19.73 -37.75 27.06
C ALA A 44 -19.29 -36.94 28.32
N CYS A 45 -19.52 -35.62 28.21
CA CYS A 45 -20.57 -34.82 28.87
C CYS A 45 -20.60 -34.52 30.39
N SER A 46 -21.18 -33.34 30.67
CA SER A 46 -21.79 -32.77 31.89
C SER A 46 -20.91 -31.83 32.72
N LYS A 47 -21.20 -30.51 32.87
CA LYS A 47 -22.36 -29.70 33.34
C LYS A 47 -22.26 -29.35 34.85
N GLU A 48 -22.21 -28.04 35.12
CA GLU A 48 -22.88 -27.28 36.21
C GLU A 48 -22.45 -27.64 37.67
N ASP A 49 -22.38 -26.78 38.69
CA ASP A 49 -22.75 -25.37 38.89
C ASP A 49 -22.30 -24.91 40.31
N VAL A 50 -22.24 -23.58 40.52
CA VAL A 50 -22.76 -22.83 41.70
C VAL A 50 -21.95 -22.55 43.01
N HIS A 51 -22.00 -21.24 43.36
CA HIS A 51 -21.95 -20.51 44.65
C HIS A 51 -20.59 -20.24 45.35
N VAL A 52 -20.07 -19.00 45.52
CA VAL A 52 -20.51 -17.74 46.20
C VAL A 52 -20.08 -17.65 47.68
N ASN A 53 -19.73 -16.41 48.08
CA ASN A 53 -19.44 -15.83 49.42
C ASN A 53 -17.97 -15.85 49.87
N GLN A 54 -17.37 -14.81 50.47
CA GLN A 54 -17.89 -13.59 51.12
C GLN A 54 -16.74 -12.62 51.45
N ASP A 55 -17.11 -11.35 51.62
CA ASP A 55 -16.32 -10.15 51.92
C ASP A 55 -15.34 -10.24 53.11
N CYS A 56 -14.32 -9.37 53.10
CA CYS A 56 -13.66 -8.89 54.31
C CYS A 56 -13.22 -7.41 54.14
N GLU A 57 -13.96 -6.50 54.77
CA GLU A 57 -13.53 -5.13 55.06
C GLU A 57 -12.76 -5.08 56.40
N LYS A 58 -11.65 -4.33 56.46
CA LYS A 58 -11.47 -3.11 57.29
C LYS A 58 -9.99 -2.79 57.58
N SER A 59 -9.63 -1.56 57.17
CA SER A 59 -8.97 -0.48 57.94
C SER A 59 -7.74 -0.78 58.81
N ALA A 60 -6.63 -0.09 58.53
CA ALA A 60 -6.09 0.98 59.39
C ALA A 60 -4.72 1.48 58.89
N GLY A 61 -4.45 2.79 59.04
CA GLY A 61 -3.08 3.29 59.22
C GLY A 61 -2.58 4.37 58.26
N SER A 62 -3.28 5.51 58.13
CA SER A 62 -2.69 6.75 57.62
C SER A 62 -2.11 7.55 58.78
N LEU A 63 -0.78 7.70 58.86
CA LEU A 63 -0.10 8.85 59.47
C LEU A 63 1.32 8.96 58.89
N ASN A 64 1.64 10.07 58.21
CA ASN A 64 2.97 10.66 58.35
C ASN A 64 2.95 12.18 58.19
N ARG A 65 3.82 12.79 58.99
CA ARG A 65 3.75 14.15 59.51
C ARG A 65 4.57 15.13 58.66
N ARG A 66 4.01 16.34 58.50
CA ARG A 66 4.63 17.69 58.49
C ARG A 66 5.99 17.85 57.79
N SER A 67 6.03 18.74 56.80
CA SER A 67 7.20 19.58 56.52
C SER A 67 6.75 20.97 56.06
N THR A 68 7.36 21.96 56.69
CA THR A 68 7.07 23.39 56.75
C THR A 68 7.51 24.17 55.51
N ILE A 69 6.79 25.26 55.26
CA ILE A 69 7.04 26.29 54.24
C ILE A 69 8.16 27.20 54.75
N VAL A 70 9.21 27.45 53.95
CA VAL A 70 10.11 28.59 54.12
C VAL A 70 10.40 29.19 52.75
N SER A 71 10.01 30.45 52.59
CA SER A 71 10.30 31.33 51.47
C SER A 71 11.75 31.83 51.56
N GLY A 72 12.47 31.82 50.44
CA GLY A 72 13.78 32.43 50.29
C GLY A 72 13.84 33.27 49.02
N VAL A 73 13.98 34.58 49.18
CA VAL A 73 14.21 35.58 48.13
C VAL A 73 15.65 35.42 47.61
N SER A 74 15.87 35.45 46.29
CA SER A 74 17.20 35.74 45.73
C SER A 74 17.12 36.45 44.38
N LEU A 75 18.16 37.24 44.14
CA LEU A 75 18.23 38.42 43.30
C LEU A 75 18.50 38.11 41.82
N ILE A 76 17.86 38.93 40.98
CA ILE A 76 18.29 39.48 39.69
C ILE A 76 19.64 38.96 39.14
N SER A 77 19.59 38.31 37.98
CA SER A 77 20.72 38.30 37.05
C SER A 77 20.20 38.48 35.63
N SER A 78 20.46 39.66 35.08
CA SER A 78 20.35 40.03 33.67
C SER A 78 21.31 39.22 32.81
N VAL A 79 20.92 38.90 31.56
CA VAL A 79 21.69 39.09 30.31
C VAL A 79 21.10 38.24 29.15
N LEU A 80 20.98 38.89 27.99
CA LEU A 80 20.70 38.42 26.61
C LEU A 80 19.25 38.12 26.18
N LEU A 81 18.61 39.16 25.65
CA LEU A 81 17.64 39.06 24.56
C LEU A 81 18.35 38.51 23.31
N GLY A 82 18.40 37.18 23.21
CA GLY A 82 18.61 36.49 21.94
C GLY A 82 17.28 36.37 21.21
N LEU A 83 17.20 36.96 20.01
CA LEU A 83 16.12 36.70 19.05
C LEU A 83 16.01 35.19 18.82
N PRO A 84 14.87 34.54 19.06
CA PRO A 84 14.63 33.27 18.43
C PRO A 84 14.32 33.59 16.96
N GLY A 85 15.25 33.21 16.07
CA GLY A 85 14.97 33.18 14.64
C GLY A 85 13.69 32.40 14.37
N GLU A 86 13.03 32.68 13.24
CA GLU A 86 11.85 31.96 12.76
C GLU A 86 12.06 30.44 12.74
N GLY A 87 11.88 29.80 13.89
CA GLY A 87 11.49 28.42 13.97
C GLY A 87 10.05 28.38 13.55
N TYR A 88 9.80 27.93 12.32
CA TYR A 88 8.48 27.46 11.93
C TYR A 88 8.06 26.42 12.97
N ALA A 89 7.24 26.84 13.93
CA ALA A 89 6.55 25.94 14.81
C ALA A 89 5.66 25.10 13.88
N VAL A 90 6.13 23.90 13.56
CA VAL A 90 5.28 22.86 12.99
C VAL A 90 4.24 22.61 14.07
N VAL A 91 3.08 23.25 13.90
CA VAL A 91 1.89 22.94 14.68
C VAL A 91 1.65 21.47 14.40
N LYS A 92 2.00 20.60 15.36
CA LYS A 92 1.51 19.22 15.38
C LYS A 92 0.01 19.34 15.53
N GLN A 93 -0.66 19.45 14.39
CA GLN A 93 -2.10 19.63 14.28
C GLN A 93 -2.75 18.50 15.05
N GLY A 94 -3.26 18.82 16.24
CA GLY A 94 -3.86 17.86 17.14
C GLY A 94 -5.00 17.12 16.47
N LEU A 95 -5.32 15.95 17.01
CA LEU A 95 -6.48 15.13 16.65
C LEU A 95 -7.79 15.90 16.91
N LEU A 96 -8.09 16.89 16.10
CA LEU A 96 -9.44 17.46 16.03
C LEU A 96 -10.32 16.39 15.41
N ALA A 97 -11.42 16.04 16.09
CA ALA A 97 -12.40 15.09 15.61
C ALA A 97 -12.80 15.45 14.17
N GLY A 98 -12.62 14.51 13.23
CA GLY A 98 -12.91 14.68 11.81
C GLY A 98 -11.72 15.08 10.92
N ARG A 99 -10.52 15.36 11.47
CA ARG A 99 -9.32 15.61 10.65
C ARG A 99 -8.54 14.32 10.42
N VAL A 100 -8.40 13.93 9.16
CA VAL A 100 -7.49 12.84 8.73
C VAL A 100 -6.05 13.30 8.97
N PRO A 101 -5.26 12.61 9.82
CA PRO A 101 -3.87 12.99 10.07
C PRO A 101 -3.07 13.05 8.77
N GLY A 102 -2.36 14.16 8.55
CA GLY A 102 -1.55 14.36 7.35
C GLY A 102 -2.30 14.95 6.15
N LEU A 103 -3.63 15.12 6.20
CA LEU A 103 -4.40 15.77 5.13
C LEU A 103 -4.57 17.27 5.42
N SER A 104 -4.17 18.12 4.46
CA SER A 104 -4.28 19.58 4.58
C SER A 104 -5.72 20.09 4.48
N GLU A 105 -5.90 21.39 4.75
CA GLU A 105 -7.10 22.13 4.32
C GLU A 105 -7.09 22.30 2.79
N PRO A 106 -8.26 22.49 2.16
CA PRO A 106 -8.35 22.75 0.72
C PRO A 106 -7.64 24.07 0.34
N ASP A 107 -6.94 24.06 -0.79
CA ASP A 107 -6.42 25.27 -1.45
C ASP A 107 -7.53 26.06 -2.16
N GLU A 108 -7.15 27.13 -2.87
CA GLU A 108 -8.09 28.00 -3.60
C GLU A 108 -8.83 27.25 -4.71
N GLU A 109 -8.21 26.20 -5.26
CA GLU A 109 -8.78 25.32 -6.27
C GLU A 109 -9.58 24.14 -5.68
N GLY A 110 -9.67 24.03 -4.35
CA GLY A 110 -10.38 22.96 -3.66
C GLY A 110 -9.62 21.63 -3.59
N TRP A 111 -8.29 21.65 -3.73
CA TRP A 111 -7.41 20.49 -3.60
C TRP A 111 -6.76 20.43 -2.22
N ARG A 112 -6.56 19.21 -1.73
CA ARG A 112 -5.96 18.93 -0.43
C ARG A 112 -4.72 18.06 -0.66
N THR A 113 -3.65 18.34 0.07
CA THR A 113 -2.45 17.51 0.05
C THR A 113 -2.45 16.59 1.25
N TYR A 114 -2.36 15.29 1.00
CA TYR A 114 -2.01 14.31 2.01
C TYR A 114 -0.49 14.18 2.06
N ARG A 115 0.11 14.28 3.25
CA ARG A 115 1.48 13.83 3.55
C ARG A 115 1.39 12.76 4.61
N ARG A 116 1.98 11.59 4.33
CA ARG A 116 2.06 10.48 5.29
C ARG A 116 2.74 10.96 6.58
N PRO A 117 2.11 10.84 7.76
CA PRO A 117 2.76 11.19 9.03
C PRO A 117 3.99 10.32 9.29
N ASP A 118 5.06 10.93 9.78
CA ASP A 118 6.34 10.25 10.06
C ASP A 118 6.17 9.15 11.13
N ASP A 119 5.32 9.42 12.14
CA ASP A 119 5.00 8.49 13.24
C ASP A 119 3.95 7.42 12.86
N LYS A 120 3.43 7.40 11.62
CA LYS A 120 2.46 6.39 11.18
C LYS A 120 3.15 5.04 11.03
N SER A 121 2.77 4.06 11.83
CA SER A 121 3.17 2.67 11.64
C SER A 121 2.66 2.13 10.29
N GLY A 122 3.46 1.31 9.61
CA GLY A 122 3.04 0.65 8.38
C GLY A 122 1.85 -0.28 8.61
N GLY A 123 1.04 -0.49 7.55
CA GLY A 123 -0.03 -1.48 7.55
C GLY A 123 0.46 -2.91 7.76
N HIS A 124 -0.47 -3.85 7.97
CA HIS A 124 -0.15 -5.26 8.17
C HIS A 124 0.61 -5.85 6.98
N GLY A 125 1.92 -6.05 7.15
CA GLY A 125 2.86 -6.66 6.19
C GLY A 125 3.79 -5.69 5.46
N VAL A 126 3.59 -4.38 5.62
CA VAL A 126 4.57 -3.33 5.24
C VAL A 126 5.84 -3.42 6.10
N GLY A 127 5.73 -4.03 7.29
CA GLY A 127 6.82 -4.21 8.25
C GLY A 127 7.08 -2.98 9.13
N TRP A 128 8.01 -3.14 10.08
CA TRP A 128 8.34 -2.13 11.10
C TRP A 128 9.49 -1.20 10.71
N SER A 129 10.13 -1.43 9.58
CA SER A 129 11.22 -0.57 9.11
C SER A 129 10.69 0.82 8.77
N PRO A 130 11.48 1.89 8.97
CA PRO A 130 11.09 3.24 8.61
C PRO A 130 10.54 3.31 7.18
N ILE A 131 9.49 4.11 7.00
CA ILE A 131 8.87 4.38 5.70
C ILE A 131 9.17 5.83 5.38
N ILE A 132 9.87 6.06 4.27
CA ILE A 132 10.12 7.43 3.79
C ILE A 132 8.75 8.01 3.46
N PRO A 133 8.39 9.19 4.00
CA PRO A 133 7.08 9.77 3.79
C PRO A 133 6.81 9.98 2.30
N TYR A 134 5.54 9.91 1.94
CA TYR A 134 5.07 10.29 0.62
C TYR A 134 3.93 11.29 0.74
N ALA A 135 3.68 12.00 -0.33
CA ALA A 135 2.61 12.96 -0.45
C ALA A 135 1.92 12.89 -1.80
N PHE A 136 0.64 13.23 -1.84
CA PHE A 136 -0.14 13.38 -3.06
C PHE A 136 -1.30 14.34 -2.80
N SER A 137 -1.90 14.86 -3.88
CA SER A 137 -3.03 15.78 -3.81
C SER A 137 -4.31 15.10 -4.28
N VAL A 138 -5.43 15.43 -3.62
CA VAL A 138 -6.78 14.96 -3.95
C VAL A 138 -7.76 16.12 -3.96
N PRO A 139 -8.84 16.07 -4.76
CA PRO A 139 -9.95 16.99 -4.61
C PRO A 139 -10.53 16.92 -3.19
N ASP A 140 -11.22 17.98 -2.79
CA ASP A 140 -12.03 17.95 -1.58
C ASP A 140 -13.09 16.82 -1.64
N ASN A 141 -13.50 16.33 -0.47
CA ASN A 141 -14.42 15.19 -0.29
C ASN A 141 -13.85 13.79 -0.59
N TRP A 142 -12.55 13.65 -0.79
CA TRP A 142 -11.88 12.35 -0.71
C TRP A 142 -11.52 12.02 0.75
N GLU A 143 -11.80 10.80 1.18
CA GLU A 143 -11.64 10.37 2.57
C GLU A 143 -10.73 9.15 2.70
N GLU A 144 -9.97 9.05 3.80
CA GLU A 144 -9.19 7.86 4.13
C GLU A 144 -10.14 6.70 4.44
N VAL A 145 -9.90 5.56 3.79
CA VAL A 145 -10.65 4.32 4.01
C VAL A 145 -9.77 3.37 4.82
N PRO A 146 -10.29 2.71 5.86
CA PRO A 146 -9.53 1.71 6.61
C PRO A 146 -8.97 0.62 5.71
N VAL A 147 -7.70 0.25 5.94
CA VAL A 147 -7.04 -0.86 5.27
C VAL A 147 -7.34 -2.16 6.00
N SER A 148 -7.72 -3.20 5.25
CA SER A 148 -8.02 -4.54 5.75
C SER A 148 -7.03 -5.56 5.20
N ILE A 149 -6.76 -6.62 5.95
CA ILE A 149 -5.95 -7.75 5.47
C ILE A 149 -6.60 -8.53 4.32
N ALA A 150 -7.92 -8.41 4.17
CA ALA A 150 -8.70 -9.09 3.12
C ALA A 150 -8.70 -8.31 1.79
N ASP A 151 -8.01 -7.19 1.75
CA ASP A 151 -7.97 -6.32 0.60
C ASP A 151 -7.17 -6.89 -0.56
N LEU A 152 -7.67 -6.73 -1.79
CA LEU A 152 -6.89 -6.97 -3.01
C LEU A 152 -5.64 -6.09 -2.98
N GLY A 153 -4.47 -6.73 -3.15
CA GLY A 153 -3.14 -6.15 -2.90
C GLY A 153 -2.62 -6.28 -1.44
N GLY A 154 -3.34 -6.96 -0.54
CA GLY A 154 -2.98 -7.14 0.87
C GLY A 154 -1.79 -8.09 1.04
N THR A 155 -0.62 -7.60 1.45
CA THR A 155 -0.19 -7.30 2.83
C THR A 155 0.64 -6.00 2.91
N GLU A 156 0.69 -5.18 1.85
CA GLU A 156 1.62 -4.04 1.82
C GLU A 156 0.93 -2.71 1.54
N ILE A 157 -0.39 -2.69 1.70
CA ILE A 157 -1.18 -1.48 1.60
C ILE A 157 -0.94 -0.62 2.84
N ASP A 158 -0.38 0.57 2.64
CA ASP A 158 -0.13 1.56 3.71
C ASP A 158 -1.29 2.56 3.85
N LEU A 159 -2.00 2.83 2.75
CA LEU A 159 -3.07 3.82 2.72
C LEU A 159 -4.11 3.52 1.66
N ARG A 160 -5.37 3.86 1.96
CA ARG A 160 -6.44 3.98 0.98
C ARG A 160 -7.19 5.29 1.13
N PHE A 161 -7.56 5.84 0.00
CA PHE A 161 -8.47 6.98 -0.09
C PHE A 161 -9.59 6.64 -1.07
N ALA A 162 -10.78 7.18 -0.86
CA ALA A 162 -11.86 6.99 -1.81
C ALA A 162 -12.81 8.19 -1.86
N ASN A 163 -13.40 8.35 -3.04
CA ASN A 163 -14.62 9.11 -3.23
C ASN A 163 -15.55 8.22 -4.07
N PRO A 164 -16.70 7.76 -3.52
CA PRO A 164 -17.60 6.84 -4.24
C PRO A 164 -18.06 7.34 -5.61
N LYS A 165 -18.05 8.66 -5.84
CA LYS A 165 -18.43 9.27 -7.11
C LYS A 165 -17.30 9.34 -8.11
N GLU A 166 -16.04 9.42 -7.66
CA GLU A 166 -14.90 9.75 -8.51
C GLU A 166 -13.92 8.59 -8.69
N GLY A 167 -13.59 7.85 -7.63
CA GLY A 167 -12.62 6.76 -7.73
C GLY A 167 -12.06 6.32 -6.38
N ARG A 168 -10.96 5.56 -6.45
CA ARG A 168 -10.25 5.05 -5.27
C ARG A 168 -8.75 5.12 -5.48
N ILE A 169 -8.03 5.34 -4.38
CA ILE A 169 -6.58 5.40 -4.31
C ILE A 169 -6.11 4.29 -3.37
N SER A 170 -5.02 3.61 -3.72
CA SER A 170 -4.24 2.80 -2.79
C SER A 170 -2.76 3.11 -2.92
N VAL A 171 -2.06 3.14 -1.78
CA VAL A 171 -0.60 3.20 -1.73
C VAL A 171 -0.09 1.87 -1.21
N VAL A 172 0.70 1.17 -2.01
CA VAL A 172 1.42 -0.04 -1.60
C VAL A 172 2.89 0.33 -1.34
N VAL A 173 3.43 -0.17 -0.23
CA VAL A 173 4.82 0.06 0.19
C VAL A 173 5.48 -1.30 0.42
N ALA A 174 6.14 -1.79 -0.62
CA ALA A 174 6.71 -3.13 -0.68
C ALA A 174 8.23 -3.13 -0.41
N PRO A 175 8.81 -4.12 0.29
CA PRO A 175 10.25 -4.29 0.40
C PRO A 175 10.87 -4.63 -0.97
N VAL A 176 11.95 -3.95 -1.35
CA VAL A 176 12.63 -4.19 -2.64
C VAL A 176 13.28 -5.59 -2.71
N LYS A 177 13.62 -6.17 -1.56
CA LYS A 177 14.16 -7.54 -1.45
C LYS A 177 13.22 -8.63 -1.98
N ARG A 178 11.92 -8.36 -2.13
CA ARG A 178 11.02 -9.27 -2.84
C ARG A 178 11.45 -9.52 -4.30
N PHE A 179 12.23 -8.61 -4.89
CA PHE A 179 12.56 -8.61 -6.33
C PHE A 179 14.03 -8.93 -6.61
N SER A 180 14.93 -8.55 -5.69
CA SER A 180 16.33 -8.91 -5.77
C SER A 180 16.98 -8.79 -4.40
N ASP A 181 17.65 -9.86 -3.98
CA ASP A 181 18.48 -9.87 -2.77
C ASP A 181 19.75 -9.02 -2.92
N GLU A 182 20.10 -8.65 -4.16
CA GLU A 182 21.31 -7.87 -4.50
C GLU A 182 21.09 -6.36 -4.34
N ILE A 183 19.83 -5.90 -4.24
CA ILE A 183 19.54 -4.48 -4.07
C ILE A 183 19.78 -4.08 -2.61
N GLY A 184 20.64 -3.08 -2.44
CA GLY A 184 21.04 -2.54 -1.14
C GLY A 184 19.94 -1.77 -0.42
N GLU A 185 20.33 -1.02 0.61
CA GLU A 185 19.40 -0.27 1.47
C GLU A 185 18.91 1.05 0.83
N GLU A 186 19.54 1.51 -0.25
CA GLU A 186 19.11 2.65 -1.05
C GLU A 186 18.90 2.21 -2.50
N ALA A 187 17.67 1.81 -2.80
CA ALA A 187 17.25 1.29 -4.08
C ALA A 187 16.74 2.42 -4.98
N THR A 188 17.16 2.42 -6.24
CA THR A 188 16.49 3.20 -7.29
C THR A 188 15.60 2.29 -8.13
N ILE A 189 14.54 2.84 -8.73
CA ILE A 189 13.56 2.02 -9.47
C ILE A 189 14.20 1.35 -10.70
N GLU A 190 15.25 1.94 -11.25
CA GLU A 190 16.01 1.41 -12.38
C GLU A 190 16.78 0.14 -12.02
N GLN A 191 17.22 0.00 -10.76
CA GLN A 191 17.87 -1.22 -10.27
C GLN A 191 16.89 -2.40 -10.20
N ILE A 192 15.61 -2.12 -9.95
CA ILE A 192 14.54 -3.13 -9.97
C ILE A 192 14.30 -3.59 -11.41
N GLY A 193 14.25 -2.62 -12.35
CA GLY A 193 14.23 -2.90 -13.78
C GLY A 193 13.68 -1.76 -14.65
N PRO A 194 13.53 -2.02 -15.95
CA PRO A 194 12.78 -1.14 -16.85
C PRO A 194 11.28 -1.14 -16.53
N PRO A 195 10.50 -0.14 -17.00
CA PRO A 195 9.07 -0.03 -16.75
C PRO A 195 8.29 -1.33 -17.01
N ASP A 196 8.55 -2.01 -18.12
CA ASP A 196 7.86 -3.26 -18.50
C ASP A 196 8.08 -4.39 -17.47
N LYS A 197 9.29 -4.49 -16.90
CA LYS A 197 9.61 -5.49 -15.87
C LYS A 197 8.88 -5.16 -14.57
N VAL A 198 8.86 -3.87 -14.19
CA VAL A 198 8.18 -3.41 -12.97
C VAL A 198 6.66 -3.65 -13.07
N ILE A 199 6.01 -3.21 -14.15
CA ILE A 199 4.55 -3.41 -14.27
C ILE A 199 4.17 -4.88 -14.37
N SER A 200 4.97 -5.71 -15.04
CA SER A 200 4.71 -7.16 -15.13
C SER A 200 4.83 -7.86 -13.77
N ALA A 201 5.76 -7.40 -12.91
CA ALA A 201 5.96 -7.99 -11.59
C ALA A 201 4.85 -7.60 -10.59
N PHE A 202 4.39 -6.34 -10.62
CA PHE A 202 3.49 -5.81 -9.59
C PHE A 202 2.06 -5.58 -10.04
N GLY A 203 1.86 -5.36 -11.33
CA GLY A 203 0.55 -5.15 -11.92
C GLY A 203 -0.47 -6.17 -11.41
N PRO A 204 -0.19 -7.49 -11.46
CA PRO A 204 -1.12 -8.50 -10.96
C PRO A 204 -1.48 -8.42 -9.49
N GLU A 205 -0.56 -7.96 -8.62
CA GLU A 205 -0.84 -7.76 -7.19
C GLU A 205 -1.77 -6.56 -6.97
N VAL A 206 -1.63 -5.52 -7.79
CA VAL A 206 -2.44 -4.30 -7.73
C VAL A 206 -3.83 -4.49 -8.34
N ILE A 207 -3.91 -5.11 -9.52
CA ILE A 207 -5.17 -5.21 -10.29
C ILE A 207 -5.90 -6.54 -10.08
N GLY A 208 -5.24 -7.55 -9.49
CA GLY A 208 -5.80 -8.88 -9.24
C GLY A 208 -5.80 -9.82 -10.45
N GLU A 209 -5.16 -9.43 -11.56
CA GLU A 209 -5.11 -10.19 -12.81
C GLU A 209 -3.90 -9.78 -13.68
N SER A 210 -3.63 -10.52 -14.76
CA SER A 210 -2.50 -10.19 -15.65
C SER A 210 -2.67 -8.81 -16.29
N VAL A 211 -1.54 -8.08 -16.40
CA VAL A 211 -1.42 -6.79 -17.10
C VAL A 211 -1.11 -6.92 -18.58
N GLU A 212 -0.83 -8.13 -19.08
CA GLU A 212 -0.45 -8.36 -20.46
C GLU A 212 -1.56 -7.89 -21.42
N GLY A 213 -1.18 -7.03 -22.38
CA GLY A 213 -2.12 -6.44 -23.36
C GLY A 213 -3.04 -5.35 -22.82
N LYS A 214 -2.92 -4.94 -21.55
CA LYS A 214 -3.79 -3.91 -20.94
C LYS A 214 -3.12 -2.54 -20.77
N VAL A 215 -1.80 -2.48 -20.83
CA VAL A 215 -1.04 -1.23 -20.70
C VAL A 215 -1.22 -0.40 -21.97
N LEU A 216 -1.89 0.75 -21.86
CA LEU A 216 -2.10 1.70 -22.95
C LEU A 216 -0.91 2.65 -23.11
N ARG A 217 -0.37 3.10 -21.98
CA ARG A 217 0.71 4.09 -21.92
C ARG A 217 1.65 3.76 -20.79
N ALA A 218 2.94 3.92 -21.06
CA ALA A 218 4.01 3.87 -20.07
C ALA A 218 4.89 5.11 -20.26
N GLU A 219 5.13 5.85 -19.18
CA GLU A 219 5.94 7.06 -19.18
C GLU A 219 6.97 7.00 -18.06
N VAL A 220 8.09 7.68 -18.26
CA VAL A 220 9.12 7.86 -17.25
C VAL A 220 9.25 9.34 -16.97
N ALA A 221 9.03 9.72 -15.72
CA ALA A 221 9.18 11.10 -15.24
C ALA A 221 10.29 11.15 -14.18
N GLU A 222 10.99 12.27 -14.09
CA GLU A 222 11.98 12.51 -13.05
C GLU A 222 11.59 13.74 -12.23
N HIS A 223 11.54 13.57 -10.90
CA HIS A 223 11.21 14.65 -9.97
C HIS A 223 12.16 14.59 -8.79
N SER A 224 12.82 15.72 -8.49
CA SER A 224 13.77 15.86 -7.38
C SER A 224 14.86 14.76 -7.39
N GLY A 225 15.38 14.42 -8.57
CA GLY A 225 16.42 13.39 -8.74
C GLY A 225 15.94 11.95 -8.61
N ARG A 226 14.62 11.71 -8.58
CA ARG A 226 14.03 10.37 -8.48
C ARG A 226 13.16 10.07 -9.68
N LYS A 227 13.33 8.89 -10.26
CA LYS A 227 12.53 8.41 -11.38
C LYS A 227 11.21 7.79 -10.91
N TYR A 228 10.20 8.06 -11.70
CA TYR A 228 8.83 7.58 -11.55
C TYR A 228 8.42 6.88 -12.84
N TYR A 229 7.93 5.66 -12.74
CA TYR A 229 7.31 4.95 -13.86
C TYR A 229 5.80 5.10 -13.73
N GLN A 230 5.18 5.63 -14.77
CA GLN A 230 3.75 5.92 -14.81
C GLN A 230 3.09 5.06 -15.87
N PHE A 231 2.04 4.36 -15.48
CA PHE A 231 1.31 3.44 -16.35
C PHE A 231 -0.17 3.82 -16.38
N GLU A 232 -0.75 3.75 -17.57
CA GLU A 232 -2.21 3.85 -17.77
C GLU A 232 -2.69 2.55 -18.41
N LEU A 233 -3.71 1.93 -17.80
CA LEU A 233 -4.28 0.66 -18.24
C LEU A 233 -5.72 0.83 -18.73
N GLU A 234 -6.09 0.08 -19.78
CA GLU A 234 -7.48 -0.19 -20.16
C GLU A 234 -8.07 -1.29 -19.25
N PRO A 235 -9.40 -1.45 -19.15
CA PRO A 235 -10.09 -2.18 -18.09
C PRO A 235 -9.31 -3.35 -17.49
N PRO A 236 -8.96 -3.27 -16.18
CA PRO A 236 -9.39 -2.27 -15.21
C PRO A 236 -8.71 -0.91 -15.43
N HIS A 237 -9.52 0.16 -15.40
CA HIS A 237 -9.02 1.52 -15.54
C HIS A 237 -8.24 1.93 -14.29
N VAL A 238 -6.92 1.90 -14.41
CA VAL A 238 -5.99 2.27 -13.34
C VAL A 238 -4.84 3.11 -13.88
N LEU A 239 -4.46 4.13 -13.10
CA LEU A 239 -3.19 4.83 -13.22
C LEU A 239 -2.27 4.33 -12.12
N ILE A 240 -1.09 3.83 -12.48
CA ILE A 240 -0.09 3.34 -11.53
C ILE A 240 1.13 4.23 -11.63
N THR A 241 1.55 4.83 -10.52
CA THR A 241 2.82 5.56 -10.41
C THR A 241 3.73 4.80 -9.46
N ALA A 242 4.85 4.30 -9.97
CA ALA A 242 5.82 3.50 -9.25
C ALA A 242 7.14 4.27 -9.04
N THR A 243 7.73 4.16 -7.85
CA THR A 243 9.08 4.67 -7.56
C THR A 243 9.74 3.89 -6.43
N ALA A 244 11.05 3.96 -6.28
CA ALA A 244 11.79 3.37 -5.17
C ALA A 244 12.53 4.45 -4.37
N ALA A 245 12.61 4.24 -3.05
CA ALA A 245 13.40 5.07 -2.16
C ALA A 245 13.77 4.27 -0.90
N GLY A 246 15.01 4.39 -0.43
CA GLY A 246 15.51 3.52 0.62
C GLY A 246 15.38 2.05 0.19
N ASN A 247 14.92 1.18 1.09
CA ASN A 247 14.75 -0.25 0.80
C ASN A 247 13.32 -0.63 0.36
N ARG A 248 12.53 0.34 -0.11
CA ARG A 248 11.10 0.18 -0.41
C ARG A 248 10.74 0.63 -1.82
N LEU A 249 9.84 -0.11 -2.45
CA LEU A 249 9.11 0.29 -3.64
C LEU A 249 7.74 0.83 -3.23
N TYR A 250 7.38 1.97 -3.80
CA TYR A 250 6.10 2.64 -3.63
C TYR A 250 5.30 2.48 -4.92
N LEU A 251 4.07 1.98 -4.80
CA LEU A 251 3.11 1.91 -5.88
C LEU A 251 1.89 2.75 -5.50
N PHE A 252 1.66 3.83 -6.24
CA PHE A 252 0.51 4.69 -6.09
C PHE A 252 -0.50 4.38 -7.18
N ASN A 253 -1.66 3.84 -6.78
CA ASN A 253 -2.67 3.36 -7.70
C ASN A 253 -3.92 4.22 -7.61
N VAL A 254 -4.36 4.77 -8.73
CA VAL A 254 -5.61 5.54 -8.86
C VAL A 254 -6.55 4.77 -9.79
N THR A 255 -7.68 4.33 -9.25
CA THR A 255 -8.64 3.46 -9.94
C THR A 255 -9.99 4.15 -10.10
N GLY A 256 -10.70 3.84 -11.18
CA GLY A 256 -12.09 4.23 -11.39
C GLY A 256 -12.85 3.18 -12.19
N ASN A 257 -14.16 3.05 -11.97
CA ASN A 257 -15.01 2.30 -12.89
C ASN A 257 -15.17 3.06 -14.23
N GLY A 258 -15.74 2.42 -15.26
CA GLY A 258 -15.84 3.05 -16.59
C GLY A 258 -16.57 4.41 -16.62
N LEU A 259 -17.60 4.61 -15.78
CA LEU A 259 -18.32 5.88 -15.68
C LEU A 259 -17.47 6.95 -14.98
N GLN A 260 -16.85 6.57 -13.87
CA GLN A 260 -15.92 7.40 -13.11
C GLN A 260 -14.76 7.85 -13.99
N TRP A 261 -14.12 6.91 -14.70
CA TRP A 261 -13.01 7.17 -15.59
C TRP A 261 -13.40 8.16 -16.68
N LYS A 262 -14.50 7.89 -17.40
CA LYS A 262 -14.97 8.78 -18.47
C LYS A 262 -15.23 10.22 -17.99
N LYS A 263 -15.75 10.38 -16.77
CA LYS A 263 -16.16 11.70 -16.24
C LYS A 263 -15.02 12.45 -15.55
N TYR A 264 -14.19 11.75 -14.78
CA TYR A 264 -13.20 12.33 -13.87
C TYR A 264 -11.74 12.00 -14.25
N TYR A 265 -11.49 11.49 -15.47
CA TYR A 265 -10.14 11.14 -15.93
C TYR A 265 -9.10 12.23 -15.66
N LYS A 266 -9.44 13.50 -15.91
CA LYS A 266 -8.53 14.64 -15.70
C LYS A 266 -8.11 14.78 -14.23
N ASP A 267 -9.06 14.65 -13.32
CA ASP A 267 -8.81 14.76 -11.88
C ASP A 267 -8.04 13.54 -11.38
N LEU A 268 -8.46 12.32 -11.78
CA LEU A 268 -7.75 11.08 -11.46
C LEU A 268 -6.30 11.11 -11.94
N ARG A 269 -6.07 11.66 -13.13
CA ARG A 269 -4.72 11.86 -13.68
C ARG A 269 -3.91 12.89 -12.91
N LYS A 270 -4.51 14.02 -12.54
CA LYS A 270 -3.85 15.03 -11.68
C LYS A 270 -3.48 14.44 -10.32
N ILE A 271 -4.34 13.59 -9.74
CA ILE A 271 -4.02 12.85 -8.51
C ILE A 271 -2.79 11.96 -8.73
N ALA A 272 -2.79 11.12 -9.77
CA ALA A 272 -1.67 10.23 -10.09
C ALA A 272 -0.34 10.99 -10.29
N GLU A 273 -0.37 12.08 -11.05
CA GLU A 273 0.80 12.90 -11.36
C GLU A 273 1.33 13.69 -10.16
N SER A 274 0.53 13.88 -9.10
CA SER A 274 0.93 14.62 -7.90
C SER A 274 1.74 13.80 -6.89
N PHE A 275 1.81 12.47 -7.04
CA PHE A 275 2.44 11.59 -6.05
C PHE A 275 3.96 11.76 -5.97
N ARG A 276 4.48 12.04 -4.77
CA ARG A 276 5.92 12.23 -4.51
C ARG A 276 6.34 11.49 -3.24
N VAL A 277 7.57 11.01 -3.22
CA VAL A 277 8.23 10.49 -2.02
C VAL A 277 9.16 11.61 -1.53
N VAL A 278 9.00 12.02 -0.27
CA VAL A 278 9.57 13.27 0.30
C VAL A 278 10.57 13.00 1.41
#